data_AF-A0A3D3EME6-F1
#
_entry.id   AF-A0A3D3EME6-F1
#
_cell.length_a   1.000
_cell.length_b   1.000
_cell.length_c   1.000
_cell.angle_alpha   90.00
_cell.angle_beta   90.00
_cell.angle_gamma   90.00
#
_symmetry.space_group_name_H-M   'P 1'
#
loop_
_entity.id
_entity.type
_entity.pdbx_description
1 polymer ?
#
loop_
_entity_poly.entity_id
_entity_poly.type
_entity_poly.pdbx_seq_one_letter_code
_entity_poly.pdbx_strand_id
1 'polypeptide(L)' 'TYGLECYHPDVLSLTKATVDDCVKYGIKVNAWTINGMEELQKLYAWGCDGVITNYPDICKAWLNLLHSRADPEGRKGQQQ' A
#
# COMPACT_ATOMS: atom_id res chain seq x y z
N THR A 1 -9.13 6.14 -20.47
CA THR A 1 -8.01 5.96 -19.52
C THR A 1 -7.17 7.22 -19.55
N TYR A 2 -6.74 7.74 -18.38
CA TYR A 2 -6.00 9.00 -18.26
C TYR A 2 -4.54 8.95 -18.78
N GLY A 3 -4.14 7.86 -19.45
CA GLY A 3 -2.78 7.66 -19.98
C GLY A 3 -1.71 7.40 -18.92
N LEU A 4 -2.10 7.20 -17.67
CA LEU A 4 -1.22 7.03 -16.50
C LEU A 4 -1.46 5.66 -15.87
N GLU A 5 -0.40 4.93 -15.55
CA GLU A 5 -0.49 3.67 -14.80
C GLU A 5 -0.52 3.90 -13.29
N CYS A 6 0.26 4.87 -12.80
CA CYS A 6 0.49 5.09 -11.38
C CYS A 6 0.39 6.58 -11.00
N TYR A 7 -0.09 6.84 -9.79
CA TYR A 7 -0.08 8.13 -9.11
C TYR A 7 0.81 8.06 -7.86
N HIS A 8 1.71 9.04 -7.71
CA HIS A 8 2.73 9.06 -6.66
C HIS A 8 2.65 10.32 -5.76
N PRO A 9 1.63 10.42 -4.90
CA PRO A 9 1.38 11.60 -4.06
C PRO A 9 2.23 11.64 -2.78
N ASP A 10 2.38 12.85 -2.23
CA ASP A 10 2.73 13.05 -0.84
C ASP A 10 1.58 12.58 0.08
N VAL A 11 1.88 11.82 1.13
CA VAL A 11 0.95 11.33 2.15
C VAL A 11 0.11 12.42 2.80
N LEU A 12 0.65 13.62 2.98
CA LEU A 12 -0.04 14.76 3.57
C LEU A 12 -1.13 15.30 2.66
N SER A 13 -0.98 15.12 1.34
CA SER A 13 -1.95 15.54 0.33
C SER A 13 -2.98 14.46 -0.02
N LEU A 14 -2.70 13.20 0.36
CA LEU A 14 -3.48 12.06 -0.06
C LEU A 14 -4.74 11.89 0.80
N THR A 15 -5.90 11.82 0.14
CA THR A 15 -7.19 11.57 0.77
C THR A 15 -7.75 10.21 0.35
N LYS A 16 -8.65 9.65 1.16
CA LYS A 16 -9.36 8.41 0.80
C LYS A 16 -10.15 8.55 -0.50
N ALA A 17 -10.80 9.69 -0.72
CA ALA A 17 -11.54 9.96 -1.94
C ALA A 17 -10.63 9.91 -3.18
N THR A 18 -9.43 10.49 -3.10
CA THR A 18 -8.43 10.42 -4.17
C THR A 18 -7.99 8.99 -4.45
N VAL A 19 -7.77 8.18 -3.41
CA VAL A 19 -7.43 6.75 -3.58
C VAL A 19 -8.58 5.99 -4.24
N ASP A 20 -9.82 6.21 -3.80
CA ASP A 20 -11.00 5.56 -4.35
C ASP A 20 -11.21 5.87 -5.83
N ASP A 21 -11.00 7.13 -6.22
CA ASP A 21 -11.04 7.52 -7.63
C ASP A 21 -9.92 6.83 -8.44
N CYS A 22 -8.69 6.78 -7.92
CA CYS A 22 -7.59 6.08 -8.58
C CYS A 22 -7.92 4.59 -8.80
N VAL A 23 -8.40 3.91 -7.75
CA VAL A 23 -8.82 2.50 -7.81
C VAL A 23 -9.94 2.32 -8.84
N LYS A 24 -10.96 3.18 -8.84
CA LYS A 24 -12.08 3.16 -9.80
C LYS A 24 -11.61 3.25 -11.25
N TYR A 25 -10.54 3.99 -11.53
CA TYR A 25 -9.99 4.15 -12.87
C TYR A 25 -8.81 3.23 -13.18
N GLY A 26 -8.48 2.28 -12.29
CA GLY A 26 -7.37 1.34 -12.47
C GLY A 26 -5.99 2.00 -12.42
N ILE A 27 -5.87 3.12 -11.71
CA ILE A 27 -4.61 3.83 -11.48
C ILE A 27 -4.05 3.36 -10.14
N LYS A 28 -2.82 2.83 -10.14
CA LYS A 28 -2.15 2.39 -8.92
C LYS A 28 -1.69 3.58 -8.08
N VAL A 29 -1.69 3.47 -6.76
CA VAL A 29 -1.29 4.55 -5.84
C VAL A 29 -0.06 4.16 -5.02
N ASN A 30 1.03 4.90 -5.20
CA ASN A 30 2.32 4.69 -4.53
C ASN A 30 2.75 5.95 -3.75
N ALA A 31 2.38 6.06 -2.48
CA ALA A 31 2.55 7.31 -1.72
C ALA A 31 3.94 7.45 -1.07
N TRP A 32 4.42 8.70 -0.92
CA TRP A 32 5.67 9.05 -0.24
C TRP A 32 5.45 10.19 0.78
N THR A 33 6.30 10.44 1.77
CA THR A 33 7.25 9.49 2.38
C THR A 33 6.62 8.94 3.67
N ILE A 34 6.39 7.63 3.72
CA ILE A 34 5.66 6.99 4.82
C ILE A 34 6.63 6.52 5.89
N ASN A 35 6.72 7.27 6.99
CA ASN A 35 7.69 6.98 8.06
C ASN A 35 7.03 6.56 9.39
N GLY A 36 5.71 6.64 9.49
CA GLY A 36 4.95 6.23 10.67
C GLY A 36 4.07 5.00 10.41
N MET A 37 3.81 4.23 11.48
CA MET A 37 2.96 3.04 11.42
C MET A 37 1.49 3.37 11.19
N GLU A 38 1.03 4.53 11.66
CA GLU A 38 -0.35 4.98 11.46
C GLU A 38 -0.63 5.20 9.97
N GLU A 39 0.25 5.93 9.27
CA GLU A 39 0.13 6.18 7.84
C GLU A 39 0.26 4.88 7.03
N LEU A 40 1.20 4.00 7.39
CA LEU A 40 1.36 2.71 6.73
C LEU A 40 0.07 1.88 6.79
N GLN A 41 -0.50 1.72 7.98
CA GLN A 41 -1.73 0.95 8.18
C GLN A 41 -2.93 1.60 7.48
N LYS A 42 -3.04 2.93 7.56
CA LYS A 42 -4.10 3.70 6.89
C LYS A 42 -4.05 3.51 5.37
N LEU A 43 -2.89 3.67 4.75
CA LEU A 43 -2.74 3.54 3.30
C LEU A 43 -2.97 2.11 2.81
N TYR A 44 -2.52 1.11 3.57
CA TYR A 44 -2.84 -0.28 3.30
C TYR A 44 -4.35 -0.53 3.36
N ALA A 45 -5.03 -0.04 4.40
CA ALA A 45 -6.49 -0.16 4.54
C ALA A 45 -7.24 0.60 3.43
N TRP A 46 -6.67 1.68 2.91
CA TRP A 46 -7.22 2.44 1.79
C TRP A 46 -7.04 1.73 0.44
N GLY A 47 -6.20 0.70 0.37
CA GLY A 47 -5.92 -0.04 -0.87
C GLY A 47 -4.85 0.61 -1.74
N CYS A 48 -3.92 1.38 -1.17
CA CYS A 48 -2.76 1.85 -1.92
C CYS A 48 -1.83 0.66 -2.28
N ASP A 49 -1.28 0.69 -3.49
CA ASP A 49 -0.42 -0.37 -4.03
C ASP A 49 1.00 -0.35 -3.47
N GLY A 50 1.47 0.82 -3.02
CA GLY A 50 2.85 0.97 -2.57
C GLY A 50 3.06 2.12 -1.60
N VAL A 51 4.13 1.97 -0.82
CA VAL A 51 4.66 3.01 0.06
C VAL A 51 6.14 3.23 -0.25
N ILE A 52 6.55 4.49 -0.26
CA ILE A 52 7.94 4.92 -0.36
C ILE A 52 8.32 5.43 1.03
N THR A 53 9.36 4.86 1.64
CA THR A 53 9.70 5.03 3.05
C THR A 53 11.21 5.11 3.26
N ASN A 54 11.64 5.78 4.33
CA ASN A 54 13.02 5.70 4.81
C ASN A 54 13.29 4.44 5.65
N TYR A 55 12.25 3.65 5.95
CA TYR A 55 12.33 2.47 6.81
C TYR A 55 11.77 1.21 6.12
N PRO A 56 12.35 0.78 4.98
CA PRO A 56 11.82 -0.34 4.19
C PRO A 56 11.76 -1.66 4.98
N ASP A 57 12.71 -1.90 5.89
CA ASP A 57 12.73 -3.11 6.72
C ASP A 57 11.54 -3.19 7.68
N ILE A 58 11.09 -2.05 8.21
CA ILE A 58 9.92 -1.98 9.10
C ILE A 58 8.65 -2.32 8.31
N CYS A 59 8.47 -1.71 7.14
CA CYS A 59 7.32 -1.98 6.26
C CYS A 59 7.28 -3.46 5.84
N LYS A 60 8.43 -4.04 5.48
CA LYS A 60 8.54 -5.46 5.10
C LYS A 60 8.21 -6.38 6.27
N ALA A 61 8.75 -6.11 7.45
CA ALA A 61 8.46 -6.91 8.65
C ALA A 61 6.98 -6.86 9.03
N TRP A 62 6.36 -5.67 8.95
CA TRP A 62 4.95 -5.49 9.20
C TRP A 62 4.07 -6.26 8.22
N LEU A 63 4.36 -6.19 6.91
CA LEU A 63 3.60 -6.92 5.88
C LEU A 63 3.70 -8.44 6.06
N ASN A 64 4.90 -8.95 6.36
CA ASN A 64 5.12 -10.38 6.63
C ASN A 64 4.29 -10.85 7.84
N LEU A 65 4.29 -10.06 8.92
CA LEU A 65 3.51 -10.35 10.12
C LEU A 65 2.00 -10.34 9.82
N LEU A 66 1.53 -9.35 9.06
CA LEU A 66 0.12 -9.25 8.67
C LEU A 66 -0.34 -10.48 7.89
N HIS A 67 0.43 -10.93 6.89
CA HIS A 67 0.09 -12.11 6.11
C HIS A 67 0.19 -13.41 6.90
N SER A 68 1.13 -13.53 7.84
CA SER A 68 1.19 -14.70 8.74
C SER A 68 -0.02 -14.82 9.67
N ARG A 69 -0.69 -13.70 9.98
CA ARG A 69 -1.89 -13.67 10.83
C ARG A 69 -3.17 -13.90 10.05
N ALA A 70 -3.17 -13.56 8.75
CA ALA A 70 -4.30 -13.77 7.85
C ALA A 70 -4.42 -15.23 7.37
N ASP A 71 -3.37 -16.04 7.55
CA ASP A 71 -3.36 -17.47 7.20
C ASP A 71 -3.13 -18.38 8.42
N PRO A 72 -4.17 -18.73 9.19
CA PRO A 72 -4.06 -19.74 10.24
C PRO A 72 -3.92 -21.18 9.67
N GLU A 73 -4.08 -21.39 8.36
CA GLU A 73 -4.05 -22.72 7.70
C GLU A 73 -3.19 -22.69 6.43
N GLY A 74 -1.90 -22.41 6.61
CA GLY A 74 -0.82 -22.42 5.61
C GLY A 74 -1.14 -23.03 4.25
N ARG A 75 -1.66 -22.24 3.31
CA ARG A 75 -1.80 -22.68 1.91
C ARG A 75 -0.54 -22.31 1.14
N LYS A 76 0.44 -23.22 1.15
CA LYS A 76 1.65 -23.15 0.30
C LYS A 76 1.24 -22.98 -1.17
N GLY A 77 1.63 -21.87 -1.78
CA GLY A 77 1.38 -21.58 -3.20
C GLY A 77 2.47 -20.71 -3.81
N GLN A 78 3.57 -21.38 -4.21
CA GLN A 78 4.48 -21.08 -5.33
C GLN A 78 4.92 -19.61 -5.55
N GLN A 79 6.17 -19.33 -5.15
CA GLN A 79 6.98 -18.30 -5.83
C GLN A 79 7.29 -18.78 -7.25
N GLN A 80 6.99 -17.93 -8.23
CA GLN A 80 7.61 -17.96 -9.56
C GLN A 80 8.87 -17.10 -9.53
#